data_AF-A0A4Y9ZLM2-F1
#
_entry.id   AF-A0A4Y9ZLM2-F1
#
_cell.length_a   1.000
_cell.length_b   1.000
_cell.length_c   1.000
_cell.angle_alpha   90.00
_cell.angle_beta   90.00
_cell.angle_gamma   90.00
#
_symmetry.space_group_name_H-M   'P 1'
#
loop_
_entity.id
_entity.type
_entity.pdbx_description
1 polymer ?
#
loop_
_entity_poly.entity_id
_entity_poly.type
_entity_poly.pdbx_seq_one_letter_code
_entity_poly.pdbx_strand_id
1 'polypeptide(L)'
;MFFDLVGRGKAVFNIPATDARHQKYRRALHAGLNARATLEYASLLEDETNVLLQRLEQAPEHLEAHIRRHAGAIIMKLAFGYTVKDENDFFISSAEESSQISGWAMAPGRWLVDYYPIRQSLAVGPSLVNLTFVVR
;
A
#
# COMPACT_ATOMS: atom_id res chain seq x y z
N MET A 1 8.43 -14.98 9.87
CA MET A 1 9.22 -15.83 8.94
C MET A 1 9.26 -15.24 7.53
N PHE A 2 8.17 -15.19 6.77
CA PHE A 2 8.18 -14.57 5.42
C PHE A 2 8.43 -13.05 5.45
N PHE A 3 7.66 -12.31 6.25
CA PHE A 3 7.80 -10.84 6.33
C PHE A 3 9.17 -10.39 6.84
N ASP A 4 9.85 -11.21 7.64
CA ASP A 4 11.20 -10.92 8.13
C ASP A 4 12.25 -11.06 7.02
N LEU A 5 12.09 -12.03 6.11
CA LEU A 5 13.00 -12.25 4.98
C LEU A 5 12.96 -11.09 3.97
N VAL A 6 11.81 -10.46 3.78
CA VAL A 6 11.62 -9.31 2.89
C VAL A 6 11.90 -7.97 3.61
N GLY A 7 12.37 -8.01 4.86
CA GLY A 7 12.62 -6.80 5.66
C GLY A 7 11.34 -6.01 6.01
N ARG A 8 10.16 -6.60 5.83
CA ARG A 8 8.84 -5.99 6.04
C ARG A 8 8.16 -6.41 7.35
N GLY A 9 8.83 -7.17 8.21
CA GLY A 9 8.27 -7.66 9.49
C GLY A 9 7.88 -6.56 10.49
N LYS A 10 8.32 -5.31 10.27
CA LYS A 10 7.97 -4.14 11.10
C LYS A 10 7.02 -3.15 10.42
N ALA A 11 6.51 -3.49 9.23
CA ALA A 11 5.54 -2.67 8.52
C ALA A 11 4.21 -2.62 9.30
N VAL A 12 3.47 -1.52 9.15
CA VAL A 12 2.23 -1.24 9.90
C VAL A 12 1.23 -2.41 9.83
N PHE A 13 1.10 -3.06 8.68
CA PHE A 13 0.15 -4.15 8.46
C PHE A 13 0.70 -5.57 8.73
N ASN A 14 2.02 -5.73 8.87
CA ASN A 14 2.68 -7.05 8.96
C ASN A 14 3.34 -7.30 10.32
N ILE A 15 3.21 -6.35 11.25
CA ILE A 15 3.88 -6.43 12.54
C ILE A 15 3.21 -7.46 13.47
N PRO A 16 3.97 -8.32 14.16
CA PRO A 16 3.41 -9.23 15.14
C PRO A 16 2.70 -8.50 16.27
N ALA A 17 1.58 -9.05 16.75
CA ALA A 17 0.82 -8.47 17.86
C ALA A 17 1.62 -8.37 19.17
N THR A 18 2.69 -9.15 19.30
CA THR A 18 3.61 -9.19 20.44
C THR A 18 4.59 -8.01 20.48
N ASP A 19 4.79 -7.29 19.36
CA ASP A 19 5.68 -6.13 19.32
C ASP A 19 4.98 -4.88 19.91
N ALA A 20 5.66 -4.14 20.78
CA ALA A 20 5.17 -2.91 21.39
C ALA A 20 4.73 -1.85 20.35
N ARG A 21 5.30 -1.87 19.14
CA ARG A 21 4.92 -0.98 18.04
C ARG A 21 3.55 -1.29 17.46
N HIS A 22 3.08 -2.54 17.52
CA HIS A 22 1.76 -2.92 17.03
C HIS A 22 0.66 -2.14 17.76
N GLN A 23 0.78 -1.97 19.09
CA GLN A 23 -0.18 -1.17 19.86
C GLN A 23 -0.18 0.30 19.44
N LYS A 24 1.00 0.87 19.14
CA LYS A 24 1.14 2.25 18.68
C LYS A 24 0.50 2.46 17.31
N TYR A 25 0.80 1.58 16.36
CA TYR A 25 0.21 1.63 15.02
C TYR A 25 -1.32 1.47 15.07
N ARG A 26 -1.81 0.49 15.84
CA ARG A 26 -3.26 0.29 16.01
C ARG A 26 -3.93 1.53 16.59
N ARG A 27 -3.33 2.17 17.62
CA ARG A 27 -3.86 3.42 18.18
C ARG A 27 -3.90 4.55 17.14
N ALA A 28 -2.84 4.73 16.35
CA ALA A 28 -2.79 5.75 15.32
C ALA A 28 -3.84 5.52 14.22
N LEU A 29 -3.92 4.30 13.68
CA LEU A 29 -4.93 3.92 12.69
C LEU A 29 -6.34 4.08 13.23
N HIS A 30 -6.59 3.63 14.47
CA HIS A 30 -7.90 3.76 15.09
C HIS A 30 -8.26 5.23 15.40
N ALA A 31 -7.29 6.12 15.61
CA ALA A 31 -7.57 7.54 15.79
C ALA A 31 -8.08 8.19 14.49
N GLY A 32 -7.48 7.83 13.34
CA GLY A 32 -7.86 8.39 12.04
C GLY A 32 -8.98 7.64 11.30
N LEU A 33 -9.18 6.35 11.56
CA LEU A 33 -10.11 5.49 10.81
C LEU A 33 -11.30 4.99 11.66
N ASN A 34 -11.52 5.55 12.85
CA ASN A 34 -12.71 5.20 13.62
C ASN A 34 -13.98 5.79 12.98
N ALA A 35 -15.13 5.22 13.31
CA ALA A 35 -16.43 5.62 12.76
C ALA A 35 -16.73 7.12 12.91
N ARG A 36 -16.22 7.78 13.96
CA ARG A 36 -16.43 9.22 14.17
C ARG A 36 -15.53 10.06 13.26
N ALA A 37 -14.26 9.69 13.10
CA ALA A 37 -13.33 10.34 12.18
C ALA A 37 -13.78 10.16 10.72
N THR A 38 -14.35 9.00 10.37
CA THR A 38 -14.89 8.76 9.03
C THR A 38 -16.00 9.73 8.63
N LEU A 39 -16.78 10.25 9.60
CA LEU A 39 -17.81 11.26 9.32
C LEU A 39 -17.20 12.58 8.83
N GLU A 40 -15.99 12.92 9.26
CA GLU A 40 -15.28 14.11 8.78
C GLU A 40 -14.83 13.97 7.32
N TYR A 41 -14.75 12.73 6.82
CA TYR A 41 -14.39 12.42 5.44
C TYR A 41 -15.60 12.30 4.52
N ALA A 42 -16.83 12.51 5.01
CA ALA A 42 -18.04 12.35 4.20
C ALA A 42 -18.02 13.27 2.97
N SER A 43 -17.68 14.56 3.14
CA SER A 43 -17.56 15.52 2.04
C SER A 43 -16.48 15.11 1.03
N LEU A 44 -15.34 14.61 1.53
CA LEU A 44 -14.27 14.08 0.68
C LEU A 44 -14.76 12.91 -0.17
N LEU A 45 -15.48 11.96 0.42
CA LEU A 45 -16.00 10.80 -0.28
C LEU A 45 -17.06 11.20 -1.32
N GLU A 46 -17.93 12.15 -0.99
CA GLU A 46 -18.92 12.70 -1.92
C GLU A 46 -18.26 13.38 -3.13
N ASP A 47 -17.26 14.23 -2.89
CA ASP A 47 -16.51 14.91 -3.96
C ASP A 47 -15.84 13.90 -4.91
N GLU A 48 -15.14 12.91 -4.35
CA GLU A 48 -14.47 11.87 -5.15
C GLU A 48 -15.47 10.94 -5.85
N THR A 49 -16.67 10.75 -5.27
CA THR A 49 -17.75 9.95 -5.89
C THR A 49 -18.33 10.69 -7.09
N ASN A 50 -18.53 12.00 -6.99
CA ASN A 50 -18.97 12.82 -8.13
C ASN A 50 -17.97 12.74 -9.28
N VAL A 51 -16.68 12.80 -8.97
CA VAL A 51 -15.60 12.63 -9.96
C VAL A 51 -15.63 11.23 -10.59
N LEU A 52 -15.88 10.18 -9.80
CA LEU A 52 -16.03 8.81 -10.31
C LEU A 52 -17.21 8.69 -11.27
N LEU A 53 -18.37 9.25 -10.91
CA LEU A 53 -19.59 9.20 -11.72
C LEU A 53 -19.41 9.94 -13.06
N GLN A 54 -18.81 11.14 -13.04
CA GLN A 54 -18.53 11.90 -14.26
C GLN A 54 -17.63 11.12 -15.22
N ARG A 55 -16.64 10.39 -14.71
CA ARG A 55 -15.77 9.55 -15.56
C ARG A 55 -16.47 8.31 -16.07
N LEU A 56 -17.31 7.70 -15.24
CA LEU A 56 -18.08 6.55 -15.65
C LEU A 56 -19.07 6.89 -16.78
N GLU A 57 -19.63 8.11 -16.76
CA GLU A 57 -20.45 8.65 -17.84
C GLU A 57 -19.65 8.84 -19.13
N GLN A 58 -18.39 9.28 -19.04
CA GLN A 58 -17.53 9.52 -20.21
C GLN A 58 -16.97 8.25 -20.83
N ALA A 59 -16.55 7.27 -20.02
CA ALA A 59 -15.87 6.05 -20.45
C ALA A 59 -16.25 4.85 -19.56
N PRO A 60 -17.46 4.28 -19.72
CA PRO A 60 -17.96 3.19 -18.88
C PRO A 60 -17.16 1.88 -19.02
N GLU A 61 -16.50 1.66 -20.16
CA GLU A 61 -15.66 0.49 -20.45
C GLU A 61 -14.43 0.37 -19.53
N HIS A 62 -14.05 1.45 -18.84
CA HIS A 62 -12.87 1.51 -17.98
C HIS A 62 -13.21 1.51 -16.48
N LEU A 63 -14.35 0.92 -16.09
CA LEU A 63 -14.85 0.85 -14.71
C LEU A 63 -13.76 0.48 -13.68
N GLU A 64 -12.98 -0.57 -13.93
CA GLU A 64 -11.96 -1.03 -12.98
C GLU A 64 -10.88 0.03 -12.74
N ALA A 65 -10.42 0.69 -13.80
CA ALA A 65 -9.42 1.76 -13.70
C ALA A 65 -9.99 2.96 -12.93
N HIS A 66 -11.26 3.32 -13.18
CA HIS A 66 -11.93 4.42 -12.48
C HIS A 66 -12.07 4.15 -10.98
N ILE A 67 -12.45 2.92 -10.59
CA ILE A 67 -12.55 2.51 -9.18
C ILE A 67 -11.18 2.53 -8.51
N ARG A 68 -10.14 1.98 -9.15
CA ARG A 68 -8.76 1.99 -8.63
C ARG A 68 -8.27 3.42 -8.40
N ARG A 69 -8.49 4.30 -9.36
CA ARG A 69 -8.15 5.72 -9.26
C ARG A 69 -8.91 6.42 -8.14
N HIS A 70 -10.22 6.17 -7.99
CA HIS A 70 -11.04 6.71 -6.93
C HIS A 70 -10.52 6.31 -5.54
N ALA A 71 -10.21 5.02 -5.33
CA ALA A 71 -9.61 4.54 -4.09
C ALA A 71 -8.24 5.19 -3.83
N GLY A 72 -7.39 5.29 -4.86
CA GLY A 72 -6.08 5.93 -4.77
C GLY A 72 -6.17 7.41 -4.37
N ALA A 73 -7.10 8.15 -4.97
CA ALA A 73 -7.31 9.57 -4.67
C ALA A 73 -7.74 9.80 -3.21
N ILE A 74 -8.69 8.99 -2.71
CA ILE A 74 -9.13 9.04 -1.31
C ILE A 74 -7.96 8.75 -0.37
N ILE A 75 -7.18 7.70 -0.63
CA ILE A 75 -6.04 7.33 0.23
C ILE A 75 -4.97 8.42 0.21
N MET A 76 -4.65 9.01 -0.95
CA MET A 76 -3.67 10.10 -1.03
C MET A 76 -4.10 11.34 -0.27
N LYS A 77 -5.38 11.71 -0.38
CA LYS A 77 -5.92 12.87 0.33
C LYS A 77 -5.98 12.62 1.83
N LEU A 78 -6.36 11.41 2.25
CA LEU A 78 -6.48 11.05 3.65
C LEU A 78 -5.12 10.84 4.35
N ALA A 79 -4.21 10.09 3.74
CA ALA A 79 -2.94 9.72 4.36
C ALA A 79 -1.85 10.78 4.18
N PHE A 80 -1.84 11.49 3.05
CA PHE A 80 -0.78 12.43 2.69
C PHE A 80 -1.27 13.88 2.55
N GLY A 81 -2.57 14.15 2.65
CA GLY A 81 -3.14 15.48 2.40
C GLY A 81 -3.04 15.93 0.94
N TYR A 82 -2.75 15.00 0.03
CA TYR A 82 -2.49 15.31 -1.38
C TYR A 82 -3.76 15.15 -2.20
N THR A 83 -4.16 16.22 -2.90
CA THR A 83 -5.30 16.18 -3.81
C THR A 83 -4.82 15.83 -5.21
N VAL A 84 -5.23 14.67 -5.69
CA VAL A 84 -4.95 14.21 -7.05
C VAL A 84 -5.73 15.09 -8.02
N LYS A 85 -5.02 15.76 -8.92
CA LYS A 85 -5.64 16.62 -9.96
C LYS A 85 -5.82 15.88 -11.27
N ASP A 86 -4.80 15.14 -11.69
CA ASP A 86 -4.75 14.51 -13.00
C ASP A 86 -4.90 13.00 -12.94
N GLU A 87 -5.29 12.42 -14.08
CA GLU A 87 -5.47 10.97 -14.23
C GLU A 87 -4.17 10.19 -14.23
N ASN A 88 -3.10 10.80 -14.74
CA ASN A 88 -1.77 10.24 -14.76
C ASN A 88 -0.87 10.84 -13.68
N ASP A 89 -1.45 11.09 -12.51
CA ASP A 89 -0.65 11.55 -11.38
C ASP A 89 0.34 10.45 -10.98
N PHE A 90 1.63 10.81 -10.93
CA PHE A 90 2.71 9.92 -10.56
C PHE A 90 2.48 9.25 -9.20
N PHE A 91 1.79 9.92 -8.28
CA PHE A 91 1.48 9.35 -6.97
C PHE A 91 0.44 8.23 -7.03
N ILE A 92 -0.54 8.32 -7.94
CA ILE A 92 -1.51 7.24 -8.15
C ILE A 92 -0.82 6.04 -8.75
N SER A 93 -0.06 6.23 -9.84
CA SER A 93 0.61 5.12 -10.53
C SER A 93 1.63 4.44 -9.59
N SER A 94 2.37 5.21 -8.81
CA SER A 94 3.30 4.68 -7.81
C SER A 94 2.59 3.95 -6.67
N ALA A 95 1.44 4.45 -6.20
CA ALA A 95 0.65 3.78 -5.16
C ALA A 95 0.05 2.47 -5.68
N GLU A 96 -0.45 2.46 -6.91
CA GLU A 96 -0.96 1.30 -7.62
C GLU A 96 0.13 0.22 -7.76
N GLU A 97 1.30 0.61 -8.27
CA GLU A 97 2.46 -0.27 -8.43
C GLU A 97 2.92 -0.84 -7.08
N SER A 98 3.03 0.01 -6.06
CA SER A 98 3.37 -0.43 -4.70
C SER A 98 2.33 -1.41 -4.13
N SER A 99 1.05 -1.20 -4.41
CA SER A 99 -0.03 -2.10 -3.98
C SER A 99 0.07 -3.46 -4.68
N GLN A 100 0.31 -3.48 -5.99
CA GLN A 100 0.50 -4.71 -6.76
C GLN A 100 1.74 -5.49 -6.31
N ILE A 101 2.88 -4.80 -6.14
CA ILE A 101 4.12 -5.39 -5.61
C ILE A 101 3.88 -5.94 -4.21
N SER A 102 3.13 -5.23 -3.36
CA SER A 102 2.81 -5.69 -2.00
C SER A 102 1.94 -6.95 -2.04
N GLY A 103 0.92 -7.01 -2.90
CA GLY A 103 0.09 -8.19 -3.09
C GLY A 103 0.89 -9.40 -3.57
N TRP A 104 1.79 -9.20 -4.53
CA TRP A 104 2.70 -10.23 -5.02
C TRP A 104 3.73 -10.68 -3.98
N ALA A 105 4.23 -9.75 -3.18
CA ALA A 105 5.12 -10.07 -2.08
C ALA A 105 4.36 -10.89 -1.03
N MET A 106 3.11 -10.58 -0.72
CA MET A 106 2.32 -11.28 0.30
C MET A 106 1.84 -12.68 -0.11
N ALA A 107 1.92 -13.05 -1.39
CA ALA A 107 1.45 -14.35 -1.88
C ALA A 107 2.36 -15.51 -1.40
N PRO A 108 1.88 -16.40 -0.51
CA PRO A 108 2.69 -17.48 0.03
C PRO A 108 3.04 -18.50 -1.07
N GLY A 109 4.31 -18.92 -1.15
CA GLY A 109 4.77 -19.94 -2.09
C GLY A 109 5.17 -19.40 -3.47
N ARG A 110 5.21 -18.07 -3.64
CA ARG A 110 5.67 -17.46 -4.90
C ARG A 110 7.19 -17.42 -5.01
N TRP A 111 7.91 -17.43 -3.90
CA TRP A 111 9.35 -17.27 -3.90
C TRP A 111 10.04 -18.59 -3.56
N LEU A 112 11.09 -18.94 -4.31
CA LEU A 112 11.87 -20.18 -4.07
C LEU A 112 12.47 -20.22 -2.64
N VAL A 113 12.68 -19.04 -2.05
CA VAL A 113 13.15 -18.85 -0.66
C VAL A 113 12.11 -19.28 0.39
N ASP A 114 10.84 -19.46 0.01
CA ASP A 114 9.78 -19.95 0.90
C ASP A 114 9.88 -21.47 1.12
N TYR A 115 10.41 -22.21 0.13
CA TYR A 115 10.55 -23.67 0.15
C TYR A 115 11.94 -24.14 0.59
N TYR A 116 12.99 -23.39 0.24
CA TYR A 116 14.37 -23.74 0.56
C TYR A 116 15.01 -22.68 1.45
N PRO A 117 15.09 -22.89 2.79
CA PRO A 117 15.70 -21.95 3.73
C PRO A 117 17.24 -21.99 3.68
N ILE A 118 17.84 -22.15 2.49
CA ILE A 118 19.30 -22.34 2.31
C ILE A 118 20.09 -21.02 2.46
N ARG A 119 19.41 -19.86 2.50
CA ARG A 119 20.08 -18.55 2.66
C ARG A 119 19.97 -17.89 4.03
N GLN A 120 19.43 -18.56 5.06
CA GLN A 120 19.42 -18.00 6.42
C GLN A 120 20.80 -17.96 7.09
N SER A 121 21.81 -18.65 6.56
CA SER A 121 23.17 -18.70 7.13
C SER A 121 24.14 -17.62 6.63
N LEU A 122 23.77 -16.82 5.62
CA LEU A 122 24.57 -15.68 5.18
C LEU A 122 23.94 -14.40 5.72
N ALA A 123 24.22 -14.12 7.00
CA ALA A 123 24.03 -12.81 7.59
C ALA A 123 24.81 -11.77 6.75
N VAL A 124 24.12 -11.10 5.84
CA VAL A 124 24.66 -9.96 5.12
C VAL A 124 24.77 -8.82 6.12
N GLY A 125 25.98 -8.62 6.63
CA GLY A 125 26.36 -7.42 7.36
C GLY A 125 26.10 -6.15 6.54
N PRO A 126 26.07 -4.97 7.17
CA PRO A 126 25.55 -3.73 6.60
C PRO A 126 26.36 -3.12 5.44
N SER A 127 27.25 -3.87 4.79
CA SER A 127 28.21 -3.38 3.79
C SER A 127 27.89 -3.72 2.32
N LEU A 128 26.75 -4.35 2.00
CA LEU A 128 26.42 -4.74 0.61
C LEU A 128 25.05 -4.24 0.13
N VAL A 129 24.67 -3.01 0.49
CA VAL A 129 23.45 -2.35 -0.05
C VAL A 129 23.64 -1.89 -1.52
N ASN A 130 24.84 -1.96 -2.09
CA ASN A 130 25.15 -1.34 -3.38
C ASN A 130 25.19 -2.26 -4.62
N LEU A 131 24.77 -3.53 -4.55
CA LEU A 131 25.01 -4.47 -5.66
C LEU A 131 23.80 -5.25 -6.18
N THR A 132 22.58 -4.70 -6.06
CA THR A 132 21.41 -5.30 -6.72
C THR A 132 20.59 -4.28 -7.52
N PHE A 133 21.28 -3.48 -8.33
CA PHE A 133 20.69 -2.73 -9.44
C PHE A 133 21.42 -3.04 -10.76
N VAL A 134 21.77 -4.31 -11.00
CA VAL A 134 22.15 -4.78 -12.34
C VAL A 134 21.73 -6.23 -12.48
N VAL A 135 20.48 -6.48 -12.86
CA VAL A 135 20.14 -7.51 -13.85
C VAL A 135 18.95 -6.97 -14.64
N ARG A 136 19.14 -6.96 -15.97
CA ARG A 136 18.20 -6.59 -17.03
C ARG A 136 16.79 -7.13 -16.86
#